data_AF-A0A9C9KW72-F1
#
_entry.id   AF-A0A9C9KW72-F1
#
_cell.length_a   1.000
_cell.length_b   1.000
_cell.length_c   1.000
_cell.angle_alpha   90.00
_cell.angle_beta   90.00
_cell.angle_gamma   90.00
#
_symmetry.space_group_name_H-M   'P 1'
#
loop_
_entity.id
_entity.type
_entity.pdbx_description
1 polymer ?
#
loop_
_entity_poly.entity_id
_entity_poly.type
_entity_poly.pdbx_seq_one_letter_code
_entity_poly.pdbx_strand_id
1 'polypeptide(L)'
;VLPTAVMVILGHNYNLFLSFRGGKGLACMIGSLLVISPMAFVYVFAVIGLIALLIRDVNTAAGIGVFSLPFVLWFQEGHWLFPVFGVVIALLVASKHRNDFHNFSERRRKTA
;
A
#
# COMPACT_ATOMS: atom_id res chain seq x y z
N VAL A 1 -9.03 -14.84 -6.86
CA VAL A 1 -8.26 -14.16 -5.78
C VAL A 1 -8.00 -12.68 -6.06
N LEU A 2 -7.56 -12.29 -7.26
CA LEU A 2 -7.29 -10.88 -7.59
C LEU A 2 -8.53 -9.97 -7.46
N PRO A 3 -9.69 -10.23 -8.12
CA PRO A 3 -10.84 -9.33 -8.01
C PRO A 3 -11.43 -9.28 -6.59
N THR A 4 -11.42 -10.40 -5.86
CA THR A 4 -11.87 -10.45 -4.47
C THR A 4 -11.02 -9.59 -3.55
N ALA A 5 -9.70 -9.55 -3.76
CA ALA A 5 -8.82 -8.68 -3.00
C ALA A 5 -9.10 -7.19 -3.24
N VAL A 6 -9.37 -6.79 -4.50
CA VAL A 6 -9.78 -5.41 -4.81
C VAL A 6 -11.09 -5.06 -4.09
N MET A 7 -12.09 -5.95 -4.11
CA MET A 7 -13.38 -5.74 -3.43
C MET A 7 -13.23 -5.59 -1.91
N VAL A 8 -12.37 -6.40 -1.28
CA VAL A 8 -12.07 -6.30 0.16
C VAL A 8 -11.41 -4.97 0.50
N ILE A 9 -10.41 -4.55 -0.29
CA ILE A 9 -9.72 -3.27 -0.08
C ILE A 9 -10.69 -2.09 -0.26
N LEU A 10 -11.55 -2.14 -1.28
CA LEU A 10 -12.56 -1.11 -1.51
C LEU A 10 -13.58 -1.05 -0.37
N GLY A 11 -14.13 -2.19 0.07
CA GLY A 11 -15.07 -2.24 1.18
C GLY A 11 -14.46 -1.75 2.50
N HIS A 12 -13.18 -2.04 2.74
CA HIS A 12 -12.48 -1.55 3.92
C HIS A 12 -12.12 -0.05 3.85
N ASN A 13 -11.70 0.44 2.68
CA ASN A 13 -11.31 1.85 2.49
C ASN A 13 -12.51 2.79 2.40
N TYR A 14 -13.63 2.28 1.89
CA TYR A 14 -14.89 3.00 1.63
C TYR A 14 -16.07 2.23 2.21
N ASN A 15 -16.06 2.08 3.53
CA ASN A 15 -17.15 1.39 4.21
C ASN A 15 -18.44 2.23 4.13
N LEU A 16 -19.50 1.65 3.55
CA LEU A 16 -20.84 2.25 3.45
C LEU A 16 -21.38 2.65 4.83
N PHE A 17 -21.11 1.85 5.86
CA PHE A 17 -21.58 2.09 7.23
C PHE A 17 -20.85 3.23 7.95
N LEU A 18 -19.69 3.68 7.45
CA LEU A 18 -18.93 4.81 8.01
C LEU A 18 -18.95 6.05 7.10
N SER A 19 -20.03 6.25 6.32
CA SER A 19 -20.13 7.40 5.39
C SER A 19 -18.95 7.49 4.41
N PHE A 20 -18.53 6.34 3.86
CA PHE A 20 -17.38 6.21 2.96
C PHE A 20 -16.02 6.61 3.60
N ARG A 21 -15.96 6.72 4.93
CA ARG A 21 -14.72 6.94 5.69
C ARG A 21 -14.20 5.60 6.22
N GLY A 22 -13.27 5.00 5.50
CA GLY A 22 -12.55 3.79 5.94
C GLY A 22 -11.07 4.01 6.22
N GLY A 23 -10.39 2.90 6.51
CA GLY A 23 -8.96 2.83 6.80
C GLY A 23 -8.07 3.07 5.57
N LYS A 24 -6.76 2.82 5.72
CA LYS A 24 -5.73 3.07 4.70
C LYS A 24 -5.47 1.89 3.76
N GLY A 25 -6.09 0.74 4.00
CA GLY A 25 -6.01 -0.43 3.12
C GLY A 25 -4.72 -1.23 3.21
N LEU A 26 -3.73 -0.81 4.01
CA LEU A 26 -2.45 -1.53 4.16
C LEU A 26 -2.63 -2.94 4.73
N ALA A 27 -3.47 -3.12 5.74
CA ALA A 27 -3.72 -4.45 6.32
C ALA A 27 -4.39 -5.40 5.31
N CYS A 28 -5.35 -4.89 4.53
CA CYS A 28 -6.02 -5.65 3.47
C CYS A 28 -5.06 -6.01 2.33
N MET A 29 -4.18 -5.07 1.94
CA MET A 29 -3.11 -5.33 0.99
C MET A 29 -2.18 -6.44 1.48
N ILE A 30 -1.69 -6.34 2.72
CA ILE A 30 -0.79 -7.35 3.32
C ILE A 30 -1.48 -8.73 3.32
N GLY A 31 -2.71 -8.82 3.81
CA GLY A 31 -3.46 -10.08 3.81
C GLY A 31 -3.65 -10.65 2.40
N SER A 32 -3.91 -9.79 1.41
CA SER A 32 -4.05 -10.22 0.01
C SER A 32 -2.72 -10.71 -0.57
N LEU A 33 -1.59 -10.05 -0.27
CA LEU A 33 -0.27 -10.50 -0.71
C LEU A 33 0.11 -11.83 -0.08
N LEU A 34 -0.16 -12.06 1.20
CA LEU A 34 0.15 -13.35 1.84
C LEU A 34 -0.56 -14.53 1.15
N VAL A 35 -1.80 -14.32 0.69
CA VAL A 35 -2.56 -15.36 -0.03
C VAL A 35 -2.07 -15.54 -1.46
N ILE A 36 -1.65 -14.46 -2.13
CA ILE A 36 -1.17 -14.51 -3.52
C ILE A 36 0.25 -15.07 -3.59
N SER A 37 1.18 -14.46 -2.86
CA SER A 37 2.61 -14.77 -2.92
C SER A 37 3.30 -14.35 -1.62
N PRO A 38 3.58 -15.30 -0.71
CA PRO A 38 4.25 -15.01 0.55
C PRO A 38 5.64 -14.39 0.36
N MET A 39 6.34 -14.75 -0.71
CA MET A 39 7.64 -14.16 -1.04
C MET A 39 7.49 -12.69 -1.44
N ALA A 40 6.51 -12.34 -2.27
CA ALA A 40 6.23 -10.95 -2.63
C ALA A 40 5.94 -10.09 -1.39
N PHE A 41 5.23 -10.65 -0.40
CA PHE A 41 4.99 -9.96 0.89
C PHE A 41 6.31 -9.58 1.58
N VAL A 42 7.27 -10.52 1.69
CA VAL A 42 8.56 -10.25 2.35
C VAL A 42 9.32 -9.12 1.66
N TYR A 43 9.38 -9.12 0.33
CA TYR A 43 10.07 -8.05 -0.41
C TYR A 43 9.40 -6.69 -0.21
N VAL A 44 8.08 -6.62 -0.37
CA VAL A 44 7.35 -5.35 -0.20
C VAL A 44 7.45 -4.83 1.24
N PHE A 45 7.35 -5.73 2.22
CA PHE A 45 7.48 -5.38 3.63
C PHE A 45 8.90 -4.89 3.96
N ALA A 46 9.93 -5.52 3.40
CA ALA A 46 11.32 -5.07 3.54
C ALA A 46 11.54 -3.68 2.93
N VAL A 47 10.98 -3.40 1.75
CA VAL A 47 11.06 -2.08 1.11
C VAL A 47 10.37 -1.02 1.97
N ILE A 48 9.15 -1.27 2.43
CA ILE A 48 8.42 -0.35 3.31
C ILE A 48 9.20 -0.12 4.61
N GLY A 49 9.74 -1.18 5.22
CA GLY A 49 10.55 -1.10 6.44
C GLY A 49 11.82 -0.28 6.26
N LEU A 50 12.54 -0.44 5.14
CA LEU A 50 13.74 0.32 4.83
C LEU A 50 13.43 1.82 4.65
N ILE A 51 12.36 2.14 3.92
CA ILE A 51 11.92 3.53 3.74
C ILE A 51 11.45 4.12 5.08
N ALA A 52 10.76 3.33 5.90
CA ALA A 52 10.29 3.76 7.22
C ALA A 52 11.47 4.08 8.15
N LEU A 53 12.56 3.32 8.08
CA LEU A 53 13.78 3.59 8.85
C LEU A 53 14.45 4.89 8.40
N LEU A 54 14.48 5.15 7.09
CA LEU A 54 15.11 6.34 6.51
C LEU A 54 14.32 7.62 6.78
N ILE A 55 12.99 7.55 6.67
CA ILE A 55 12.08 8.70 6.82
C ILE A 55 11.65 8.89 8.28
N ARG A 56 11.77 7.84 9.11
CA ARG A 56 11.23 7.77 10.50
C ARG A 56 9.72 8.03 10.57
N ASP A 57 9.00 7.75 9.49
CA ASP A 57 7.55 7.92 9.37
C ASP A 57 6.96 6.73 8.61
N VAL A 58 6.26 5.84 9.34
CA VAL A 58 5.73 4.59 8.79
C VAL A 58 4.60 4.84 7.80
N ASN A 59 3.76 5.86 8.00
CA ASN A 59 2.65 6.13 7.09
C ASN A 59 3.16 6.66 5.75
N THR A 60 4.10 7.60 5.79
CA THR A 60 4.69 8.17 4.59
C THR A 60 5.49 7.10 3.84
N ALA A 61 6.25 6.29 4.57
CA ALA A 61 6.98 5.16 4.01
C ALA A 61 6.08 4.12 3.36
N ALA A 62 4.93 3.80 3.97
CA ALA A 62 3.99 2.86 3.41
C ALA A 62 3.34 3.37 2.12
N GLY A 63 3.03 4.67 2.04
CA GLY A 63 2.53 5.31 0.82
C GLY A 63 3.54 5.27 -0.34
N ILE A 64 4.83 5.47 -0.05
CA ILE A 64 5.90 5.40 -1.06
C ILE A 64 6.23 3.94 -1.42
N GLY A 65 6.41 3.09 -0.42
CA GLY A 65 6.83 1.70 -0.59
C GLY A 65 5.79 0.86 -1.33
N VAL A 66 4.51 1.23 -1.28
CA VAL A 66 3.45 0.63 -2.08
C VAL A 66 3.71 0.70 -3.60
N PHE A 67 4.46 1.69 -4.10
CA PHE A 67 4.80 1.76 -5.52
C PHE A 67 5.76 0.65 -5.97
N SER A 68 6.46 -0.01 -5.04
CA SER A 68 7.30 -1.17 -5.34
C SER A 68 6.50 -2.45 -5.63
N LEU A 69 5.24 -2.48 -5.19
CA LEU A 69 4.35 -3.64 -5.25
C LEU A 69 4.15 -4.20 -6.68
N PRO A 70 3.83 -3.39 -7.72
CA PRO A 70 3.73 -3.91 -9.09
C PRO A 70 5.04 -4.47 -9.63
N PHE A 71 6.20 -3.89 -9.26
CA PHE A 71 7.51 -4.39 -9.69
C PHE A 71 7.84 -5.73 -9.05
N VAL A 72 7.59 -5.88 -7.75
CA VAL A 72 7.81 -7.14 -7.04
C VAL A 72 6.92 -8.25 -7.58
N LEU A 73 5.64 -7.93 -7.84
CA LEU A 73 4.69 -8.89 -8.40
C LEU A 73 5.02 -9.28 -9.85
N TRP A 74 5.51 -8.35 -10.67
CA TRP A 74 6.02 -8.65 -12.01
C TRP A 74 7.17 -9.66 -11.93
N PHE A 75 8.12 -9.42 -11.02
CA PHE A 75 9.33 -10.25 -10.89
C PHE A 75 9.05 -11.66 -10.36
N GLN A 76 8.13 -11.80 -9.41
CA GLN A 76 7.81 -13.10 -8.80
C GLN A 76 6.92 -13.99 -9.69
N GLU A 77 5.86 -13.41 -10.26
CA GLU A 77 4.80 -14.23 -10.86
C GLU A 77 4.87 -14.28 -12.39
N GLY A 78 5.62 -13.38 -13.03
CA GLY A 78 5.85 -13.35 -14.49
C GLY A 78 4.62 -13.12 -15.37
N HIS A 79 3.41 -13.17 -14.81
CA HIS A 79 2.15 -13.03 -15.54
C HIS A 79 1.61 -11.60 -15.46
N TRP A 80 1.21 -11.03 -16.60
CA TRP A 80 0.81 -9.61 -16.76
C TRP A 80 -0.35 -9.15 -15.87
N LEU A 81 -1.19 -10.07 -15.38
CA LEU A 81 -2.31 -9.75 -14.48
C LEU A 81 -1.86 -9.26 -13.09
N PHE A 82 -0.76 -9.79 -12.55
CA PHE A 82 -0.27 -9.42 -11.21
C PHE A 82 0.26 -7.99 -11.11
N PRO A 83 1.08 -7.47 -12.04
CA PRO A 83 1.50 -6.08 -12.02
C PRO A 83 0.34 -5.12 -12.22
N VAL A 84 -0.65 -5.44 -13.06
CA VAL A 84 -1.88 -4.62 -13.20
C VAL A 84 -2.61 -4.54 -11.86
N PHE A 85 -2.80 -5.67 -11.19
CA PHE A 85 -3.38 -5.72 -9.86
C PHE A 85 -2.57 -4.93 -8.82
N GLY A 86 -1.24 -5.04 -8.87
CA GLY A 86 -0.33 -4.27 -8.02
C GLY A 86 -0.45 -2.76 -8.23
N VAL A 87 -0.61 -2.30 -9.47
CA VAL A 87 -0.86 -0.89 -9.79
C VAL A 87 -2.21 -0.43 -9.21
N VAL A 88 -3.27 -1.22 -9.34
CA VAL A 88 -4.59 -0.88 -8.79
C VAL A 88 -4.53 -0.74 -7.26
N ILE A 89 -3.94 -1.72 -6.56
CA ILE A 89 -3.74 -1.61 -5.10
C ILE A 89 -2.90 -0.39 -4.78
N ALA A 90 -1.82 -0.16 -5.53
CA ALA A 90 -0.92 0.93 -5.24
C ALA A 90 -1.61 2.29 -5.35
N LEU A 91 -2.43 2.50 -6.38
CA LEU A 91 -3.22 3.71 -6.54
C LEU A 91 -4.25 3.89 -5.41
N LEU A 92 -4.94 2.82 -5.01
CA LEU A 92 -5.92 2.87 -3.92
C LEU A 92 -5.29 3.24 -2.58
N VAL A 93 -4.15 2.62 -2.24
CA VAL A 93 -3.44 2.89 -0.99
C VAL A 93 -2.75 4.25 -1.02
N ALA A 94 -2.09 4.60 -2.12
CA ALA A 94 -1.40 5.89 -2.26
C ALA A 94 -2.38 7.07 -2.19
N SER A 95 -3.56 6.96 -2.81
CA SER A 95 -4.60 8.00 -2.74
C SER A 95 -5.03 8.31 -1.31
N LYS A 96 -5.07 7.30 -0.43
CA LYS A 96 -5.44 7.47 0.97
C LYS A 96 -4.31 8.05 1.84
N HIS A 97 -3.06 7.89 1.42
CA HIS A 97 -1.88 8.42 2.12
C HIS A 97 -1.53 9.87 1.74
N ARG A 98 -2.28 10.49 0.81
CA ARG A 98 -2.05 11.89 0.37
C ARG A 98 -1.96 12.88 1.54
N ASN A 99 -2.76 12.68 2.59
CA ASN A 99 -2.75 13.54 3.77
C ASN A 99 -1.52 13.30 4.66
N ASP A 100 -0.98 12.08 4.70
CA ASP A 100 0.24 11.77 5.45
C ASP A 100 1.45 12.46 4.83
N PHE A 101 1.54 12.51 3.50
CA PHE A 101 2.58 13.27 2.79
C PHE A 101 2.53 14.76 3.12
N HIS A 102 1.34 15.35 3.17
CA HIS A 102 1.17 16.76 3.53
C HIS A 102 1.64 17.01 4.97
N ASN A 103 1.21 16.18 5.92
CA ASN A 103 1.58 16.28 7.33
C ASN A 103 3.10 16.09 7.55
N PHE A 104 3.74 15.21 6.78
CA PHE A 104 5.19 15.01 6.83
C PHE A 104 5.94 16.28 6.42
N SER A 105 5.49 16.97 5.36
CA SER A 105 6.10 18.22 4.91
C SER A 105 5.95 19.37 5.92
N GLU A 106 4.81 19.44 6.61
CA GLU A 106 4.60 20.42 7.68
C GLU A 106 5.47 20.13 8.91
N ARG A 107 5.60 18.86 9.32
CA ARG A 107 6.47 18.48 10.45
C ARG A 107 7.93 18.84 10.18
N ARG A 108 8.43 18.57 8.97
CA ARG A 108 9.78 18.96 8.53
C ARG A 108 9.99 20.47 8.59
N ARG A 109 9.00 21.28 8.19
CA ARG A 109 9.09 22.76 8.24
C ARG A 109 9.13 23.33 9.66
N LYS A 110 8.52 22.68 10.65
CA LYS A 110 8.55 23.15 12.05
C LYS A 110 9.82 22.79 12.82
N THR A 111 10.66 21.92 12.26
CA THR A 111 11.89 21.44 12.91
C THR A 111 13.16 22.04 12.28
N ALA A 112 13.02 22.84 11.22
CA ALA A 112 14.08 23.60 10.56
C ALA A 112 13.99 25.07 10.96
#